data_AF-A0A0B2UV26-F1
#
_entry.id   AF-A0A0B2UV26-F1
#
_cell.length_a   1.000
_cell.length_b   1.000
_cell.length_c   1.000
_cell.angle_alpha   90.00
_cell.angle_beta   90.00
_cell.angle_gamma   90.00
#
_symmetry.space_group_name_H-M   'P 1'
#
loop_
_entity.id
_entity.type
_entity.pdbx_description
1 polymer ?
#
loop_
_entity_poly.entity_id
_entity_poly.type
_entity_poly.pdbx_seq_one_letter_code
_entity_poly.pdbx_strand_id
1 'polypeptide(L)'
;MVDEEGIRSAISELVQFLEPQTRPDVRHSAIAYIVGISATNEGCELFQKNNFTLGRALCSLFESTPEDRSPLLSALTNIASADAVCANFMIENSALVDITAKSCRERGNIATFAAKLLSNLSLHFSSKVFERITKVWESFVTDTIALLNESGSGDFVDYMGYVLVNCTAMPRVRRIICEYHLASILPLINQNEKPKRRLIAVDIIRNLCFDDVIAAAASIVLLLNAGMRNKDKSEEKERKGEVETERYIASITLQTLKTCDRVLSGFLM
;
A
#
# COMPACT_ATOMS: atom_id res chain seq x y z
N MET A 1 32.68 11.73 -21.15
CA MET A 1 32.51 12.67 -20.02
C MET A 1 31.32 13.54 -20.37
N VAL A 2 30.14 13.24 -19.81
CA VAL A 2 28.98 14.13 -19.97
C VAL A 2 29.26 15.34 -19.09
N ASP A 3 29.10 16.54 -19.64
CA ASP A 3 29.33 17.79 -18.94
C ASP A 3 28.28 17.98 -17.83
N GLU A 4 28.73 18.18 -16.59
CA GLU A 4 27.79 18.47 -15.50
C GLU A 4 26.96 19.73 -15.76
N GLU A 5 27.53 20.68 -16.50
CA GLU A 5 26.87 21.91 -16.92
C GLU A 5 25.77 21.66 -17.96
N GLY A 6 26.01 20.79 -18.94
CA GLY A 6 25.01 20.42 -19.94
C GLY A 6 23.83 19.65 -19.32
N ILE A 7 24.08 18.77 -18.35
CA ILE A 7 23.01 18.10 -17.59
C ILE A 7 22.20 19.12 -16.76
N ARG A 8 22.86 20.11 -16.13
CA ARG A 8 22.18 21.19 -15.40
C ARG A 8 21.31 22.04 -16.33
N SER A 9 21.81 22.36 -17.53
CA SER A 9 21.04 23.08 -18.55
C SER A 9 19.81 22.28 -18.99
N ALA A 10 19.98 21.00 -19.31
CA ALA A 10 18.89 20.13 -19.77
C ALA A 10 17.78 19.94 -18.72
N ILE A 11 18.15 19.77 -17.44
CA ILE A 11 17.17 19.71 -16.34
C ILE A 11 16.42 21.04 -16.22
N SER A 12 17.12 22.17 -16.37
CA SER A 12 16.50 23.50 -16.27
C SER A 12 15.50 23.74 -17.40
N GLU A 13 15.84 23.36 -18.63
CA GLU A 13 14.92 23.41 -19.79
C GLU A 13 13.70 22.50 -19.58
N LEU A 14 13.91 21.27 -19.13
CA LEU A 14 12.82 20.34 -18.85
C LEU A 14 11.87 20.86 -17.77
N VAL A 15 12.40 21.52 -16.73
CA VAL A 15 11.58 22.15 -15.70
C VAL A 15 10.73 23.29 -16.26
N GLN A 16 11.26 24.11 -17.18
CA GLN A 16 10.47 25.16 -17.85
C GLN A 16 9.31 24.56 -18.64
N PHE A 17 9.51 23.43 -19.32
CA PHE A 17 8.42 22.75 -20.02
C PHE A 17 7.34 22.17 -19.10
N LEU A 18 7.67 21.97 -17.82
CA LEU A 18 6.75 21.45 -16.80
C LEU A 18 6.08 22.56 -15.98
N GLU A 19 6.25 23.83 -16.31
CA GLU A 19 5.54 24.90 -15.60
C GLU A 19 4.02 24.86 -15.89
N PRO A 20 3.16 25.15 -14.89
CA PRO A 20 1.70 25.16 -15.09
C PRO A 20 1.21 26.10 -16.20
N GLN A 21 1.97 27.17 -16.47
CA GLN A 21 1.65 28.17 -17.50
C GLN A 21 2.18 27.80 -18.89
N THR A 22 3.04 26.78 -18.99
CA THR A 22 3.55 26.30 -20.28
C THR A 22 2.40 25.78 -21.13
N ARG A 23 2.49 26.05 -22.44
CA ARG A 23 1.50 25.62 -23.44
C ARG A 23 1.18 24.12 -23.25
N PRO A 24 -0.10 23.71 -23.18
CA PRO A 24 -0.46 22.35 -22.78
C PRO A 24 0.17 21.23 -23.61
N ASP A 25 0.29 21.38 -24.93
CA ASP A 25 0.92 20.38 -25.80
C ASP A 25 2.42 20.19 -25.54
N VAL A 26 3.16 21.28 -25.27
CA VAL A 26 4.57 21.23 -24.88
C VAL A 26 4.69 20.55 -23.52
N ARG A 27 3.83 20.94 -22.57
CA ARG A 27 3.79 20.37 -21.22
C ARG A 27 3.46 18.87 -21.24
N HIS A 28 2.43 18.47 -21.97
CA HIS A 28 2.07 17.07 -22.13
C HIS A 28 3.20 16.24 -22.77
N SER A 29 3.94 16.83 -23.73
CA SER A 29 5.11 16.16 -24.33
C SER A 29 6.23 15.95 -23.31
N ALA A 30 6.50 16.95 -22.47
CA ALA A 30 7.45 16.82 -21.36
C ALA A 30 7.00 15.80 -20.32
N ILE A 31 5.73 15.80 -19.93
CA ILE A 31 5.15 14.79 -19.02
C ILE A 31 5.29 13.39 -19.63
N ALA A 32 4.96 13.21 -20.91
CA ALA A 32 5.07 11.92 -21.59
C ALA A 32 6.52 11.41 -21.61
N TYR A 33 7.49 12.29 -21.85
CA TYR A 33 8.91 11.96 -21.72
C TYR A 33 9.25 11.49 -20.30
N ILE A 34 8.83 12.24 -19.27
CA ILE A 34 9.04 11.87 -17.86
C ILE A 34 8.42 10.51 -17.54
N VAL A 35 7.19 10.25 -17.98
CA VAL A 35 6.54 8.94 -17.80
C VAL A 35 7.39 7.84 -18.44
N GLY A 36 7.92 8.06 -19.65
CA GLY A 36 8.77 7.10 -20.35
C GLY A 36 10.05 6.73 -19.60
N ILE A 37 10.71 7.70 -18.95
CA ILE A 37 11.94 7.44 -18.18
C ILE A 37 11.69 7.04 -16.73
N SER A 38 10.50 7.33 -16.18
CA SER A 38 10.18 7.06 -14.76
C SER A 38 10.27 5.57 -14.37
N ALA A 39 10.11 4.68 -15.35
CA ALA A 39 10.18 3.23 -15.18
C ALA A 39 11.60 2.66 -15.32
N THR A 40 12.62 3.51 -15.51
CA THR A 40 14.03 3.11 -15.60
C THR A 40 14.81 3.65 -14.41
N ASN A 41 16.06 3.18 -14.23
CA ASN A 41 16.96 3.70 -13.19
C ASN A 41 17.22 5.21 -13.37
N GLU A 42 17.22 5.69 -14.62
CA GLU A 42 17.44 7.09 -14.96
C GLU A 42 16.36 8.00 -14.37
N GLY A 43 15.12 7.50 -14.24
CA GLY A 43 14.01 8.27 -13.68
C GLY A 43 14.28 8.73 -12.24
N CYS A 44 14.78 7.84 -11.39
CA CYS A 44 15.12 8.19 -10.00
C CYS A 44 16.37 9.09 -9.93
N GLU A 45 17.40 8.79 -10.72
CA GLU A 45 18.60 9.61 -10.76
C GLU A 45 18.28 11.05 -11.18
N LEU A 46 17.48 11.22 -12.23
CA LEU A 46 17.08 12.54 -12.72
C LEU A 46 16.18 13.26 -11.72
N PHE A 47 15.28 12.55 -11.03
CA PHE A 47 14.44 13.12 -9.99
C PHE A 47 15.27 13.73 -8.85
N GLN A 48 16.36 13.08 -8.45
CA GLN A 48 17.23 13.51 -7.34
C GLN A 48 18.26 14.58 -7.73
N LYS A 49 18.67 14.62 -9.01
CA LYS A 49 19.69 15.55 -9.52
C LYS A 49 19.37 17.01 -9.20
N ASN A 50 20.45 17.79 -9.08
CA ASN A 50 20.43 19.22 -8.78
C ASN A 50 19.54 19.53 -7.56
N ASN A 51 19.74 18.76 -6.48
CA ASN A 51 18.96 18.88 -5.25
C ASN A 51 17.46 18.78 -5.51
N PHE A 52 16.99 17.71 -6.16
CA PHE A 52 15.56 17.48 -6.46
C PHE A 52 14.87 18.58 -7.29
N THR A 53 15.59 19.22 -8.21
CA THR A 53 15.00 20.33 -9.00
C THR A 53 13.86 19.84 -9.89
N LEU A 54 14.03 18.71 -10.60
CA LEU A 54 12.94 18.08 -11.34
C LEU A 54 11.86 17.54 -10.39
N GLY A 55 12.24 16.91 -9.28
CA GLY A 55 11.29 16.39 -8.32
C GLY A 55 10.34 17.46 -7.76
N ARG A 56 10.86 18.65 -7.43
CA ARG A 56 10.04 19.81 -7.04
C ARG A 56 9.09 20.24 -8.15
N ALA A 57 9.57 20.32 -9.39
CA ALA A 57 8.74 20.72 -10.52
C ALA A 57 7.57 19.75 -10.73
N LEU A 58 7.82 18.43 -10.67
CA LEU A 58 6.78 17.41 -10.82
C LEU A 58 5.74 17.47 -9.68
N CYS A 59 6.17 17.62 -8.43
CA CYS A 59 5.25 17.74 -7.30
C CYS A 59 4.41 19.02 -7.40
N SER A 60 5.04 20.16 -7.69
CA SER A 60 4.38 21.45 -7.86
C SER A 60 3.38 21.45 -9.02
N LEU A 61 3.75 20.83 -10.15
CA LEU A 61 2.85 20.69 -11.29
C LEU A 61 1.64 19.82 -10.92
N PHE A 62 1.85 18.67 -10.26
CA PHE A 62 0.75 17.82 -9.80
C PHE A 62 -0.25 18.58 -8.90
N GLU A 63 0.26 19.42 -8.01
CA GLU A 63 -0.57 20.25 -7.12
C GLU A 63 -1.40 21.26 -7.91
N SER A 64 -0.79 21.88 -8.92
CA SER A 64 -1.31 23.05 -9.63
C SER A 64 -2.18 22.74 -10.85
N THR A 65 -2.05 21.57 -11.48
CA THR A 65 -2.75 21.23 -12.74
C THR A 65 -3.55 19.92 -12.62
N PRO A 66 -4.83 19.97 -12.19
CA PRO A 66 -5.69 18.80 -12.02
C PRO A 66 -5.80 17.89 -13.26
N GLU A 67 -5.77 18.48 -14.46
CA GLU A 67 -5.87 17.80 -15.76
C GLU A 67 -4.68 16.87 -16.04
N ASP A 68 -3.51 17.18 -15.49
CA ASP A 68 -2.25 16.46 -15.71
C ASP A 68 -1.96 15.39 -14.64
N ARG A 69 -2.83 15.27 -13.63
CA ARG A 69 -2.54 14.43 -12.45
C ARG A 69 -2.40 12.95 -12.76
N SER A 70 -3.19 12.38 -13.67
CA SER A 70 -3.12 10.95 -13.99
C SER A 70 -1.75 10.52 -14.55
N PRO A 71 -1.20 11.16 -15.60
CA PRO A 71 0.13 10.82 -16.08
C PRO A 71 1.24 11.18 -15.07
N LEU A 72 1.12 12.28 -14.33
CA LEU A 72 2.08 12.63 -13.27
C LEU A 72 2.12 11.58 -12.16
N LEU A 73 0.95 11.12 -11.69
CA LEU A 73 0.88 10.05 -10.69
C LEU A 73 1.48 8.75 -11.21
N SER A 74 1.36 8.46 -12.51
CA SER A 74 2.01 7.28 -13.10
C SER A 74 3.52 7.37 -12.99
N ALA A 75 4.12 8.52 -13.35
CA ALA A 75 5.55 8.74 -13.20
C ALA A 75 6.00 8.70 -11.73
N LEU A 76 5.31 9.42 -10.86
CA LEU A 76 5.62 9.49 -9.43
C LEU A 76 5.48 8.13 -8.74
N THR A 77 4.50 7.30 -9.15
CA THR A 77 4.33 5.93 -8.64
C THR A 77 5.53 5.07 -8.97
N ASN A 78 6.03 5.12 -10.21
CA ASN A 78 7.20 4.36 -10.62
C ASN A 78 8.45 4.81 -9.84
N ILE A 79 8.68 6.12 -9.74
CA ILE A 79 9.80 6.68 -8.97
C ILE A 79 9.71 6.28 -7.50
N ALA A 80 8.53 6.41 -6.87
CA ALA A 80 8.32 6.04 -5.47
C ALA A 80 8.46 4.53 -5.22
N SER A 81 8.26 3.69 -6.23
CA SER A 81 8.45 2.23 -6.11
C SER A 81 9.93 1.82 -6.13
N ALA A 82 10.77 2.62 -6.77
CA ALA A 82 12.16 2.29 -7.01
C ALA A 82 13.11 2.83 -5.93
N ASP A 83 12.78 3.96 -5.32
CA ASP A 83 13.71 4.65 -4.40
C ASP A 83 13.01 5.31 -3.20
N ALA A 84 13.47 4.96 -1.99
CA ALA A 84 12.93 5.47 -0.74
C ALA A 84 13.29 6.94 -0.48
N VAL A 85 14.41 7.45 -1.01
CA VAL A 85 14.79 8.87 -0.85
C VAL A 85 13.82 9.74 -1.65
N CYS A 86 13.50 9.36 -2.88
CA CYS A 86 12.47 9.99 -3.70
C CYS A 86 11.09 9.94 -3.02
N ALA A 87 10.68 8.77 -2.51
CA ALA A 87 9.42 8.62 -1.80
C ALA A 87 9.33 9.54 -0.57
N ASN A 88 10.39 9.61 0.24
CA ASN A 88 10.44 10.52 1.39
C ASN A 88 10.37 11.99 0.96
N PHE A 89 11.06 12.35 -0.11
CA PHE A 89 11.01 13.70 -0.68
C PHE A 89 9.57 14.09 -1.03
N MET A 90 8.84 13.22 -1.74
CA MET A 90 7.44 13.45 -2.10
C MET A 90 6.54 13.66 -0.88
N ILE A 91 6.73 12.88 0.19
CA ILE A 91 5.92 12.99 1.41
C ILE A 91 6.16 14.31 2.14
N GLU A 92 7.43 14.72 2.27
CA GLU A 92 7.83 15.86 3.10
C GLU A 92 7.70 17.21 2.38
N ASN A 93 7.86 17.24 1.05
CA ASN A 93 8.00 18.49 0.28
C ASN A 93 6.82 18.76 -0.66
N SER A 94 5.67 18.15 -0.42
CA SER A 94 4.49 18.36 -1.26
C SER A 94 3.17 18.10 -0.51
N ALA A 95 2.06 18.46 -1.15
CA ALA A 95 0.71 18.09 -0.78
C ALA A 95 0.23 16.80 -1.48
N LEU A 96 1.12 16.04 -2.13
CA LEU A 96 0.79 14.82 -2.87
C LEU A 96 -0.06 13.85 -2.05
N VAL A 97 0.39 13.53 -0.83
CA VAL A 97 -0.31 12.57 0.04
C VAL A 97 -1.71 13.05 0.39
N ASP A 98 -1.86 14.35 0.66
CA ASP A 98 -3.15 14.92 1.10
C ASP A 98 -4.15 14.92 -0.07
N ILE A 99 -3.72 15.34 -1.26
CA ILE A 99 -4.55 15.39 -2.47
C ILE A 99 -4.94 13.97 -2.90
N THR A 100 -3.98 13.03 -2.89
CA THR A 100 -4.23 11.63 -3.27
C THR A 100 -5.17 10.95 -2.28
N ALA A 101 -4.96 11.13 -0.97
CA ALA A 101 -5.82 10.60 0.07
C ALA A 101 -7.25 11.14 -0.05
N LYS A 102 -7.40 12.46 -0.27
CA LYS A 102 -8.70 13.09 -0.51
C LYS A 102 -9.38 12.50 -1.74
N SER A 103 -8.67 12.31 -2.85
CA SER A 103 -9.25 11.70 -4.04
C SER A 103 -9.69 10.26 -3.81
N CYS A 104 -8.95 9.46 -3.01
CA CYS A 104 -9.37 8.10 -2.68
C CYS A 104 -10.64 8.11 -1.80
N ARG A 105 -10.69 8.98 -0.79
CA ARG A 105 -11.86 9.17 0.10
C ARG A 105 -13.12 9.54 -0.70
N GLU A 106 -12.98 10.48 -1.64
CA GLU A 106 -14.08 11.00 -2.45
C GLU A 106 -14.40 10.14 -3.68
N ARG A 107 -13.66 9.03 -3.88
CA ARG A 107 -13.75 8.17 -5.09
C ARG A 107 -13.58 8.98 -6.39
N GLY A 108 -12.70 9.96 -6.37
CA GLY A 108 -12.43 10.86 -7.49
C GLY A 108 -11.84 10.16 -8.72
N ASN A 109 -11.78 10.89 -9.84
CA ASN A 109 -11.32 10.38 -11.13
C ASN A 109 -9.88 9.82 -11.12
N ILE A 110 -9.02 10.32 -10.23
CA ILE A 110 -7.62 9.84 -10.08
C ILE A 110 -7.44 8.80 -8.98
N ALA A 111 -8.52 8.34 -8.31
CA ALA A 111 -8.43 7.52 -7.10
C ALA A 111 -7.57 6.26 -7.27
N THR A 112 -7.65 5.58 -8.42
CA THR A 112 -6.84 4.38 -8.67
C THR A 112 -5.34 4.70 -8.79
N PHE A 113 -4.98 5.78 -9.48
CA PHE A 113 -3.57 6.22 -9.57
C PHE A 113 -3.06 6.73 -8.22
N ALA A 114 -3.90 7.48 -7.51
CA ALA A 114 -3.62 7.98 -6.17
C ALA A 114 -3.35 6.83 -5.19
N ALA A 115 -4.20 5.80 -5.16
CA ALA A 115 -4.05 4.67 -4.26
C ALA A 115 -2.77 3.86 -4.54
N LYS A 116 -2.36 3.72 -5.82
CA LYS A 116 -1.08 3.09 -6.20
C LYS A 116 0.13 3.86 -5.66
N LEU A 117 0.13 5.18 -5.80
CA LEU A 117 1.20 6.01 -5.22
C LEU A 117 1.23 5.83 -3.70
N LEU A 118 0.07 5.95 -3.03
CA LEU A 118 -0.03 5.79 -1.58
C LEU A 118 0.45 4.41 -1.10
N SER A 119 0.19 3.33 -1.85
CA SER A 119 0.68 1.99 -1.48
C SER A 119 2.20 1.91 -1.52
N ASN A 120 2.85 2.54 -2.51
CA ASN A 120 4.31 2.57 -2.58
C ASN A 120 4.93 3.48 -1.50
N LEU A 121 4.35 4.68 -1.30
CA LEU A 121 4.82 5.59 -0.26
C LEU A 121 4.70 4.97 1.14
N SER A 122 3.57 4.31 1.43
CA SER A 122 3.34 3.66 2.73
C SER A 122 4.20 2.41 2.94
N LEU A 123 4.64 1.75 1.87
CA LEU A 123 5.58 0.63 1.96
C LEU A 123 6.92 1.08 2.57
N HIS A 124 7.39 2.27 2.17
CA HIS A 124 8.64 2.85 2.70
C HIS A 124 8.43 3.60 4.02
N PHE A 125 7.35 4.37 4.14
CA PHE A 125 7.13 5.31 5.26
C PHE A 125 5.70 5.27 5.79
N SER A 126 5.27 4.09 6.26
CA SER A 126 3.90 3.85 6.73
C SER A 126 3.40 4.86 7.77
N SER A 127 4.23 5.23 8.75
CA SER A 127 3.86 6.20 9.79
C SER A 127 3.61 7.61 9.25
N LYS A 128 4.52 8.11 8.41
CA LYS A 128 4.40 9.45 7.80
C LYS A 128 3.19 9.55 6.89
N VAL A 129 2.99 8.54 6.04
CA VAL A 129 1.84 8.48 5.13
C VAL A 129 0.55 8.41 5.93
N PHE A 130 0.46 7.57 6.95
CA PHE A 130 -0.72 7.47 7.81
C PHE A 130 -1.05 8.80 8.50
N GLU A 131 -0.06 9.50 9.03
CA GLU A 131 -0.26 10.80 9.68
C GLU A 131 -0.74 11.89 8.73
N ARG A 132 -0.29 11.86 7.47
CA ARG A 132 -0.80 12.77 6.43
C ARG A 132 -2.22 12.39 5.99
N ILE A 133 -2.48 11.11 5.72
CA ILE A 133 -3.81 10.61 5.34
C ILE A 133 -4.83 10.98 6.42
N THR A 134 -4.55 10.71 7.69
CA THR A 134 -5.51 10.91 8.79
C THR A 134 -5.84 12.39 9.07
N LYS A 135 -5.00 13.34 8.63
CA LYS A 135 -5.32 14.78 8.68
C LYS A 135 -6.45 15.17 7.73
N VAL A 136 -6.60 14.48 6.60
CA VAL A 136 -7.65 14.75 5.59
C VAL A 136 -8.74 13.68 5.54
N TRP A 137 -8.49 12.53 6.16
CA TRP A 137 -9.36 11.38 6.22
C TRP A 137 -9.23 10.70 7.59
N GLU A 138 -9.82 11.31 8.62
CA GLU A 138 -9.74 10.84 10.01
C GLU A 138 -10.22 9.39 10.17
N SER A 139 -11.32 9.03 9.51
CA SER A 139 -11.93 7.70 9.50
C SER A 139 -11.24 6.69 8.54
N PHE A 140 -10.01 6.97 8.11
CA PHE A 140 -9.30 6.18 7.09
C PHE A 140 -9.35 4.65 7.32
N VAL A 141 -9.03 4.19 8.54
CA VAL A 141 -9.01 2.76 8.87
C VAL A 141 -10.41 2.14 8.72
N THR A 142 -11.40 2.76 9.36
CA THR A 142 -12.79 2.30 9.35
C THR A 142 -13.36 2.26 7.94
N ASP A 143 -13.20 3.35 7.19
CA ASP A 143 -13.75 3.49 5.84
C ASP A 143 -13.06 2.54 4.86
N THR A 144 -11.75 2.32 4.99
CA THR A 144 -11.02 1.37 4.14
C THR A 144 -11.49 -0.07 4.37
N ILE A 145 -11.74 -0.46 5.62
CA ILE A 145 -12.28 -1.79 5.93
C ILE A 145 -13.71 -1.93 5.41
N ALA A 146 -14.54 -0.90 5.52
CA ALA A 146 -15.87 -0.89 4.92
C ALA A 146 -15.80 -1.05 3.40
N LEU A 147 -14.94 -0.28 2.72
CA LEU A 147 -14.70 -0.36 1.27
C LEU A 147 -14.28 -1.76 0.82
N LEU A 148 -13.41 -2.44 1.59
CA LEU A 148 -12.97 -3.80 1.28
C LEU A 148 -14.15 -4.80 1.33
N ASN A 149 -15.12 -4.58 2.20
CA ASN A 149 -16.34 -5.39 2.32
C ASN A 149 -17.42 -5.07 1.27
N GLU A 150 -17.32 -3.95 0.55
CA GLU A 150 -18.28 -3.63 -0.51
C GLU A 150 -18.17 -4.58 -1.70
N SER A 151 -19.31 -5.07 -2.20
CA SER A 151 -19.40 -5.94 -3.37
C SER A 151 -19.02 -5.21 -4.68
N GLY A 152 -19.28 -3.90 -4.78
CA GLY A 152 -19.15 -3.12 -6.02
C GLY A 152 -18.12 -2.00 -6.00
N SER A 153 -16.90 -2.22 -5.48
CA SER A 153 -15.85 -1.19 -5.45
C SER A 153 -14.69 -1.45 -6.40
N GLY A 154 -14.15 -0.38 -6.98
CA GLY A 154 -13.11 -0.43 -8.02
C GLY A 154 -11.70 -0.70 -7.49
N ASP A 155 -10.76 -0.86 -8.42
CA ASP A 155 -9.36 -1.28 -8.14
C ASP A 155 -8.62 -0.45 -7.09
N PHE A 156 -8.96 0.84 -6.95
CA PHE A 156 -8.36 1.71 -5.94
C PHE A 156 -8.52 1.16 -4.52
N VAL A 157 -9.62 0.44 -4.24
CA VAL A 157 -9.88 -0.15 -2.92
C VAL A 157 -8.87 -1.23 -2.58
N ASP A 158 -8.44 -2.03 -3.55
CA ASP A 158 -7.44 -3.06 -3.31
C ASP A 158 -6.09 -2.41 -2.95
N TYR A 159 -5.72 -1.32 -3.62
CA TYR A 159 -4.53 -0.54 -3.26
C TYR A 159 -4.65 0.15 -1.90
N MET A 160 -5.81 0.71 -1.55
CA MET A 160 -6.04 1.23 -0.18
C MET A 160 -5.95 0.11 0.87
N GLY A 161 -6.36 -1.11 0.53
CA GLY A 161 -6.13 -2.28 1.36
C GLY A 161 -4.65 -2.54 1.60
N TYR A 162 -3.80 -2.44 0.58
CA TYR A 162 -2.34 -2.53 0.75
C TYR A 162 -1.76 -1.35 1.56
N VAL A 163 -2.28 -0.13 1.42
CA VAL A 163 -1.92 0.99 2.31
C VAL A 163 -2.22 0.63 3.76
N LEU A 164 -3.40 0.07 4.03
CA LEU A 164 -3.80 -0.37 5.37
C LEU A 164 -2.90 -1.50 5.90
N VAL A 165 -2.57 -2.50 5.07
CA VAL A 165 -1.59 -3.55 5.40
C VAL A 165 -0.27 -2.93 5.82
N ASN A 166 0.28 -1.99 5.05
CA ASN A 166 1.54 -1.32 5.42
C ASN A 166 1.41 -0.54 6.75
N CYS A 167 0.25 0.08 7.00
CA CYS A 167 -0.02 0.79 8.25
C CYS A 167 -0.12 -0.14 9.47
N THR A 168 -0.44 -1.42 9.31
CA THR A 168 -0.44 -2.39 10.43
C THR A 168 0.95 -2.70 10.99
N ALA A 169 2.02 -2.19 10.37
CA ALA A 169 3.34 -2.14 11.01
C ALA A 169 3.32 -1.33 12.32
N MET A 170 2.40 -0.35 12.45
CA MET A 170 2.26 0.48 13.65
C MET A 170 1.33 -0.18 14.70
N PRO A 171 1.75 -0.30 15.97
CA PRO A 171 0.91 -0.84 17.05
C PRO A 171 -0.43 -0.12 17.20
N ARG A 172 -0.45 1.22 17.05
CA ARG A 172 -1.70 2.00 17.16
C ARG A 172 -2.76 1.57 16.15
N VAL A 173 -2.35 1.25 14.91
CA VAL A 173 -3.29 0.84 13.85
C VAL A 173 -3.79 -0.57 14.11
N ARG A 174 -2.90 -1.48 14.52
CA ARG A 174 -3.31 -2.84 14.92
C ARG A 174 -4.32 -2.83 16.05
N ARG A 175 -4.08 -2.00 17.07
CA ARG A 175 -5.00 -1.82 18.20
C ARG A 175 -6.38 -1.35 17.75
N ILE A 176 -6.45 -0.32 16.89
CA ILE A 176 -7.74 0.15 16.32
C ILE A 176 -8.47 -0.99 15.61
N ILE A 177 -7.76 -1.76 14.79
CA ILE A 177 -8.38 -2.87 14.06
C ILE A 177 -8.86 -3.97 15.01
N CYS A 178 -8.04 -4.36 15.99
CA CYS A 178 -8.39 -5.40 16.96
C CYS A 178 -9.61 -5.01 17.81
N GLU A 179 -9.65 -3.77 18.30
CA GLU A 179 -10.71 -3.29 19.18
C GLU A 179 -12.04 -3.08 18.43
N TYR A 180 -12.01 -2.56 17.19
CA TYR A 180 -13.23 -2.07 16.53
C TYR A 180 -13.61 -2.80 15.24
N HIS A 181 -12.67 -3.47 14.55
CA HIS A 181 -12.89 -3.90 13.17
C HIS A 181 -12.52 -5.35 12.86
N LEU A 182 -12.05 -6.13 13.84
CA LEU A 182 -11.68 -7.53 13.64
C LEU A 182 -12.84 -8.34 13.04
N ALA A 183 -14.06 -8.17 13.59
CA ALA A 183 -15.26 -8.83 13.10
C ALA A 183 -15.60 -8.47 11.63
N SER A 184 -15.25 -7.26 11.18
CA SER A 184 -15.47 -6.81 9.80
C SER A 184 -14.43 -7.35 8.82
N ILE A 185 -13.25 -7.77 9.29
CA ILE A 185 -12.20 -8.35 8.44
C ILE A 185 -12.38 -9.86 8.28
N LEU A 186 -12.84 -10.56 9.31
CA LEU A 186 -12.95 -12.02 9.30
C LEU A 186 -13.76 -12.59 8.12
N PRO A 187 -14.89 -12.01 7.67
CA PRO A 187 -15.61 -12.52 6.50
C PRO A 187 -14.76 -12.49 5.21
N LEU A 188 -13.87 -11.51 5.08
CA LEU A 188 -13.06 -11.31 3.89
C LEU A 188 -12.08 -12.48 3.65
N ILE A 189 -11.67 -13.22 4.69
CA ILE A 189 -10.71 -14.33 4.54
C ILE A 189 -11.33 -15.56 3.87
N ASN A 190 -12.66 -15.69 3.94
CA ASN A 190 -13.39 -16.87 3.46
C ASN A 190 -14.05 -16.65 2.09
N GLN A 191 -14.07 -15.40 1.61
CA GLN A 191 -14.64 -15.04 0.31
C GLN A 191 -13.77 -15.59 -0.83
N ASN A 192 -14.39 -15.95 -1.95
CA ASN A 192 -13.69 -16.47 -3.13
C ASN A 192 -13.81 -15.53 -4.34
N GLU A 193 -14.76 -14.60 -4.30
CA GLU A 193 -15.12 -13.71 -5.39
C GLU A 193 -14.06 -12.63 -5.63
N LYS A 194 -13.35 -12.22 -4.57
CA LYS A 194 -12.30 -11.19 -4.62
C LYS A 194 -11.00 -11.71 -3.99
N PRO A 195 -10.19 -12.51 -4.72
CA PRO A 195 -9.00 -13.14 -4.18
C PRO A 195 -7.96 -12.14 -3.66
N LYS A 196 -7.83 -10.96 -4.28
CA LYS A 196 -6.93 -9.89 -3.78
C LYS A 196 -7.33 -9.39 -2.40
N ARG A 197 -8.63 -9.17 -2.16
CA ARG A 197 -9.12 -8.69 -0.86
C ARG A 197 -9.02 -9.74 0.22
N ARG A 198 -9.18 -11.01 -0.14
CA ARG A 198 -8.87 -12.12 0.76
C ARG A 198 -7.41 -12.08 1.20
N LEU A 199 -6.46 -11.90 0.27
CA LEU A 199 -5.03 -11.81 0.60
C LEU A 199 -4.73 -10.59 1.50
N ILE A 200 -5.30 -9.43 1.18
CA ILE A 200 -5.20 -8.22 2.03
C ILE A 200 -5.68 -8.52 3.46
N ALA A 201 -6.83 -9.17 3.61
CA ALA A 201 -7.37 -9.52 4.93
C ALA A 201 -6.48 -10.51 5.68
N VAL A 202 -5.92 -11.50 5.00
CA VAL A 202 -4.95 -12.45 5.56
C VAL A 202 -3.69 -11.72 6.04
N ASP A 203 -3.16 -10.79 5.25
CA ASP A 203 -1.96 -10.03 5.60
C ASP A 203 -2.22 -9.09 6.79
N ILE A 204 -3.39 -8.45 6.87
CA ILE A 204 -3.78 -7.67 8.05
C ILE A 204 -3.79 -8.57 9.27
N ILE A 205 -4.52 -9.70 9.26
CA ILE A 205 -4.62 -10.61 10.40
C ILE A 205 -3.25 -11.13 10.83
N ARG A 206 -2.39 -11.50 9.86
CA ARG A 206 -1.01 -11.91 10.15
C ARG A 206 -0.27 -10.84 10.95
N ASN A 207 -0.41 -9.58 10.56
CA ASN A 207 0.24 -8.47 11.24
C ASN A 207 -0.40 -8.15 12.60
N LEU A 208 -1.70 -8.39 12.79
CA LEU A 208 -2.33 -8.24 14.11
C LEU A 208 -1.67 -9.16 15.15
N CYS A 209 -1.31 -10.39 14.76
CA CYS A 209 -0.70 -11.39 15.66
C CYS A 209 0.64 -10.99 16.30
N PHE A 210 1.23 -9.84 15.95
CA PHE A 210 2.43 -9.31 16.62
C PHE A 210 2.18 -8.73 18.01
N ASP A 211 0.94 -8.37 18.36
CA ASP A 211 0.63 -7.84 19.69
C ASP A 211 0.33 -8.99 20.67
N ASP A 212 1.04 -9.04 21.81
CA ASP A 212 0.92 -10.09 22.85
C ASP A 212 -0.51 -10.20 23.44
N VAL A 213 -1.31 -9.14 23.30
CA VAL A 213 -2.73 -9.11 23.71
C VAL A 213 -3.59 -10.05 22.83
N ILE A 214 -3.10 -10.44 21.67
CA ILE A 214 -3.71 -11.46 20.81
C ILE A 214 -3.20 -12.87 21.19
N ALA A 215 -2.98 -13.16 22.48
CA ALA A 215 -3.08 -14.53 22.98
C ALA A 215 -4.48 -15.14 22.74
N ALA A 216 -5.49 -14.29 22.44
CA ALA A 216 -6.76 -14.70 21.84
C ALA A 216 -6.66 -15.13 20.36
N ALA A 217 -5.46 -15.12 19.72
CA ALA A 217 -5.21 -15.62 18.36
C ALA A 217 -5.47 -17.12 18.25
N ALA A 218 -5.44 -17.84 19.38
CA ALA A 218 -5.94 -19.21 19.45
C ALA A 218 -7.40 -19.31 18.97
N SER A 219 -8.24 -18.32 19.25
CA SER A 219 -9.63 -18.26 18.77
C SER A 219 -9.74 -17.91 17.27
N ILE A 220 -8.82 -17.11 16.72
CA ILE A 220 -8.79 -16.77 15.29
C ILE A 220 -8.33 -17.97 14.45
N VAL A 221 -7.33 -18.71 14.92
CA VAL A 221 -6.89 -19.99 14.31
C VAL A 221 -8.00 -21.05 14.40
N LEU A 222 -8.73 -21.11 15.53
CA LEU A 222 -9.90 -21.98 15.67
C LEU A 222 -11.06 -21.58 14.73
N LEU A 223 -11.28 -20.28 14.50
CA LEU A 223 -12.29 -19.77 13.56
C LEU A 223 -11.91 -20.04 12.09
N LEU A 224 -10.64 -19.89 11.73
CA LEU A 224 -10.09 -20.29 10.43
C LEU A 224 -10.29 -21.81 10.20
N ASN A 225 -10.06 -22.64 11.22
CA ASN A 225 -10.25 -24.09 11.16
C ASN A 225 -11.73 -24.54 11.15
N ALA A 226 -12.66 -23.75 11.70
CA ALA A 226 -14.10 -24.02 11.65
C ALA A 226 -14.71 -23.65 10.29
N GLY A 227 -14.19 -22.60 9.64
CA GLY A 227 -14.58 -22.20 8.28
C GLY A 227 -14.19 -23.21 7.20
N MET A 228 -13.00 -23.82 7.31
CA MET A 228 -12.58 -24.89 6.39
C MET A 228 -13.38 -26.19 6.61
N ARG A 229 -13.69 -26.55 7.86
CA ARG A 229 -14.49 -27.75 8.21
C ARG A 229 -15.92 -27.77 7.65
N ASN A 230 -16.48 -26.61 7.30
CA ASN A 230 -17.81 -26.52 6.69
C ASN A 230 -17.78 -26.55 5.15
N LYS A 231 -16.63 -26.31 4.52
CA LYS A 231 -16.45 -26.48 3.06
C LYS A 231 -16.09 -27.93 2.68
N ASP A 232 -15.41 -28.67 3.57
CA ASP A 232 -14.98 -30.05 3.29
C ASP A 232 -16.09 -31.12 3.45
N LYS A 233 -17.28 -30.74 3.95
CA LYS A 233 -18.44 -31.66 3.97
C LYS A 233 -19.22 -31.67 2.64
N SER A 234 -18.92 -30.78 1.71
CA SER A 234 -19.56 -30.73 0.38
C SER A 234 -18.73 -31.35 -0.74
N GLU A 235 -17.47 -31.70 -0.51
CA GLU A 235 -16.58 -32.29 -1.53
C GLU A 235 -15.91 -33.57 -1.02
N GLU A 236 -16.72 -34.47 -0.46
CA GLU A 236 -16.28 -35.81 -0.04
C GLU A 236 -16.14 -36.75 -1.25
N LYS A 237 -15.22 -36.42 -2.19
CA LYS A 237 -14.76 -37.31 -3.26
C LYS A 237 -13.51 -36.74 -3.97
N GLU A 238 -12.32 -36.98 -3.42
CA GLU A 238 -11.20 -37.65 -4.11
C GLU A 238 -9.93 -37.69 -3.25
N ARG A 239 -9.77 -38.83 -2.56
CA ARG A 239 -8.61 -39.16 -1.73
C ARG A 239 -7.34 -39.35 -2.58
N LYS A 240 -6.27 -38.65 -2.20
CA LYS A 240 -4.98 -39.23 -1.74
C LYS A 240 -3.82 -38.21 -1.61
N GLY A 241 -4.02 -36.94 -1.95
CA GLY A 241 -3.05 -35.86 -1.68
C GLY A 241 -3.20 -35.18 -0.30
N GLU A 242 -4.35 -35.32 0.35
CA GLU A 242 -4.71 -34.58 1.57
C GLU A 242 -3.91 -34.97 2.82
N VAL A 243 -3.49 -36.23 2.94
CA VAL A 243 -2.79 -36.73 4.14
C VAL A 243 -1.40 -36.09 4.31
N GLU A 244 -0.77 -35.67 3.21
CA GLU A 244 0.55 -35.02 3.25
C GLU A 244 0.44 -33.53 3.59
N THR A 245 -0.58 -32.85 3.08
CA THR A 245 -0.89 -31.45 3.40
C THR A 245 -1.38 -31.30 4.86
N GLU A 246 -2.22 -32.21 5.34
CA GLU A 246 -2.64 -32.26 6.75
C GLU A 246 -1.45 -32.49 7.70
N ARG A 247 -0.51 -33.37 7.34
CA ARG A 247 0.71 -33.61 8.12
C ARG A 247 1.64 -32.40 8.12
N TYR A 248 1.77 -31.73 6.98
CA TYR A 248 2.57 -30.51 6.85
C TYR A 248 1.99 -29.37 7.70
N ILE A 249 0.67 -29.17 7.67
CA ILE A 249 -0.03 -28.15 8.45
C ILE A 249 -0.02 -28.47 9.95
N ALA A 250 -0.21 -29.73 10.33
CA ALA A 250 -0.07 -30.17 11.72
C ALA A 250 1.36 -29.97 12.23
N SER A 251 2.37 -30.18 11.39
CA SER A 251 3.77 -29.93 11.74
C SER A 251 4.05 -28.46 12.00
N ILE A 252 3.52 -27.55 11.16
CA ILE A 252 3.67 -26.09 11.33
C ILE A 252 2.95 -25.65 12.61
N THR A 253 1.72 -26.12 12.83
CA THR A 253 0.92 -25.81 14.02
C THR A 253 1.63 -26.26 15.30
N LEU A 254 2.18 -27.47 15.31
CA LEU A 254 2.93 -28.00 16.45
C LEU A 254 4.27 -27.26 16.66
N GLN A 255 4.93 -26.84 15.58
CA GLN A 255 6.16 -26.03 15.62
C GLN A 255 5.87 -24.66 16.25
N THR A 256 4.81 -23.98 15.81
CA THR A 256 4.40 -22.68 16.34
C THR A 256 3.99 -22.78 17.81
N LEU A 257 3.22 -23.80 18.20
CA LEU A 257 2.87 -24.03 19.60
C LEU A 257 4.10 -24.28 20.48
N LYS A 258 5.07 -25.09 20.02
CA LYS A 258 6.33 -25.34 20.74
C LYS A 258 7.21 -24.09 20.85
N THR A 259 7.18 -23.22 19.85
CA THR A 259 7.90 -21.94 19.89
C THR A 259 7.24 -20.98 20.89
N CYS A 260 5.91 -20.90 20.92
CA CYS A 260 5.17 -20.15 21.94
C CYS A 260 5.45 -20.69 23.36
N ASP A 261 5.47 -22.02 23.53
CA ASP A 261 5.71 -22.65 24.84
C ASP A 261 7.14 -22.42 25.36
N ARG A 262 8.15 -22.41 24.46
CA ARG A 262 9.54 -22.06 24.81
C ARG A 262 9.73 -20.60 25.18
N VAL A 263 9.01 -19.70 24.52
CA VAL A 263 9.04 -18.27 24.86
C VAL A 263 8.35 -18.05 26.22
N LEU A 264 7.25 -18.74 26.50
CA LEU A 264 6.54 -18.66 27.78
C LEU A 264 7.32 -19.30 28.95
N SER A 265 8.02 -20.42 28.71
CA SER A 265 8.84 -21.09 29.74
C SER A 265 10.20 -20.42 29.98
N GLY A 266 10.71 -19.64 29.04
CA GLY A 266 11.91 -18.82 29.21
C GLY A 266 11.71 -17.52 30.00
N PHE A 267 10.45 -17.12 30.27
CA PHE A 267 10.09 -15.93 31.05
C PHE A 267 9.70 -16.25 32.51
N LEU A 268 9.68 -17.53 32.89
CA LEU A 268 9.33 -18.02 34.25
C LEU A 268 10.55 -18.53 35.05
N MET A 269 11.77 -18.22 34.60
CA MET A 269 13.01 -18.28 35.39
C MET A 269 13.66 -16.90 35.41
#